data_AF-E2BPD8-F1
#
_entry.id   AF-E2BPD8-F1
#
_cell.length_a   1.000
_cell.length_b   1.000
_cell.length_c   1.000
_cell.angle_alpha   90.00
_cell.angle_beta   90.00
_cell.angle_gamma   90.00
#
_symmetry.space_group_name_H-M   'P 1'
#
loop_
_entity.id
_entity.type
_entity.pdbx_description
1 polymer ?
#
loop_
_entity_poly.entity_id
_entity_poly.type
_entity_poly.pdbx_seq_one_letter_code
_entity_poly.pdbx_strand_id
1 'polypeptide(L)'
;IQKKKRRWWIRPINCQRNEQGGFMNLLQEMKLDPVMFFRYTRMTLPLFNNLFEKMRVYLMKRNWRALQPEQRLAITLRYLATRDLPLNCISLPRW
;
A
#
# COMPACT_ATOMS: atom_id res chain seq x y z
N ILE A 1 -34.87 10.16 -2.30
CA ILE A 1 -33.69 9.77 -3.13
C ILE A 1 -33.60 8.24 -3.17
N GLN A 2 -33.95 7.59 -4.30
CA GLN A 2 -33.78 6.14 -4.44
C GLN A 2 -32.29 5.79 -4.64
N LYS A 3 -31.74 4.89 -3.81
CA LYS A 3 -30.35 4.43 -3.95
C LYS A 3 -30.26 3.44 -5.12
N LYS A 4 -29.51 3.80 -6.18
CA LYS A 4 -29.18 2.86 -7.26
C LYS A 4 -28.49 1.62 -6.67
N LYS A 5 -28.97 0.42 -7.04
CA LYS A 5 -28.29 -0.83 -6.67
C LYS A 5 -26.88 -0.83 -7.25
N ARG A 6 -25.88 -1.16 -6.42
CA ARG A 6 -24.49 -1.32 -6.87
C ARG A 6 -24.45 -2.44 -7.91
N ARG A 7 -23.89 -2.16 -9.09
CA ARG A 7 -23.65 -3.16 -10.15
C ARG A 7 -22.74 -4.29 -9.67
N TRP A 8 -21.76 -3.96 -8.83
CA TRP A 8 -20.79 -4.91 -8.28
C TRP A 8 -20.59 -4.64 -6.79
N TRP A 9 -20.63 -5.70 -5.98
CA TRP A 9 -20.18 -5.64 -4.59
C TRP A 9 -18.63 -5.53 -4.52
N ILE A 10 -17.94 -6.33 -5.34
CA ILE A 10 -16.48 -6.29 -5.55
C ILE A 10 -16.26 -6.27 -7.06
N ARG A 11 -15.39 -5.38 -7.56
CA ARG A 11 -15.03 -5.39 -8.99
C ARG A 11 -14.16 -6.62 -9.31
N PRO A 12 -14.35 -7.29 -10.46
CA PRO A 12 -13.56 -8.48 -10.84
C PRO A 12 -12.04 -8.32 -10.67
N ILE A 13 -11.48 -7.16 -11.04
CA ILE A 13 -10.06 -6.84 -10.87
C ILE A 13 -9.55 -6.91 -9.41
N ASN A 14 -10.43 -6.70 -8.43
CA ASN A 14 -10.08 -6.80 -7.01
C ASN A 14 -10.23 -8.22 -6.45
N CYS A 15 -10.84 -9.15 -7.19
CA CYS A 15 -10.99 -10.54 -6.76
C CYS A 15 -9.66 -11.28 -6.81
N GLN A 16 -8.83 -10.98 -7.82
CA GLN A 16 -7.52 -11.61 -8.01
C GLN A 16 -6.39 -10.86 -7.28
N ARG A 17 -6.70 -10.01 -6.29
CA ARG A 17 -5.70 -9.20 -5.58
C ARG A 17 -4.57 -10.03 -4.97
N ASN A 18 -4.84 -11.24 -4.49
CA ASN A 18 -3.77 -12.05 -3.88
C ASN A 18 -2.83 -12.65 -4.93
N GLU A 19 -3.34 -12.93 -6.13
CA GLU A 19 -2.59 -13.55 -7.23
C GLU A 19 -1.88 -12.49 -8.09
N GLN A 20 -2.56 -11.38 -8.36
CA GLN A 20 -2.13 -10.30 -9.26
C GLN A 20 -1.73 -9.02 -8.51
N GLY A 21 -1.94 -8.95 -7.20
CA GLY A 21 -1.66 -7.74 -6.43
C GLY A 21 -0.18 -7.52 -6.26
N GLY A 22 0.43 -6.88 -7.26
CA GLY A 22 1.84 -6.56 -7.29
C GLY A 22 2.32 -5.72 -6.12
N PHE A 23 1.43 -5.08 -5.34
CA PHE A 23 1.84 -4.25 -4.21
C PHE A 23 2.63 -5.02 -3.14
N MET A 24 2.25 -6.26 -2.81
CA MET A 24 3.04 -7.07 -1.85
C MET A 24 4.45 -7.30 -2.38
N ASN A 25 4.53 -7.82 -3.60
CA ASN A 25 5.78 -8.19 -4.23
C ASN A 25 6.67 -6.96 -4.41
N LEU A 26 6.09 -5.86 -4.91
CA LEU A 26 6.76 -4.57 -5.07
C LEU A 26 7.33 -4.04 -3.74
N LEU A 27 6.60 -4.12 -2.64
CA LEU A 27 7.11 -3.66 -1.35
C LEU A 27 8.28 -4.53 -0.89
N GLN A 28 8.23 -5.85 -1.09
CA GLN A 28 9.35 -6.74 -0.75
C GLN A 28 10.56 -6.50 -1.65
N GLU A 29 10.36 -6.32 -2.95
CA GLU A 29 11.41 -5.95 -3.92
C GLU A 29 12.07 -4.62 -3.52
N MET A 30 11.26 -3.61 -3.16
CA MET A 30 11.79 -2.32 -2.70
C MET A 30 12.64 -2.46 -1.44
N LYS A 31 12.34 -3.37 -0.52
CA LYS A 31 13.18 -3.57 0.68
C LYS A 31 14.60 -4.04 0.36
N LEU A 32 14.81 -4.66 -0.81
CA LEU A 32 16.14 -5.05 -1.30
C LEU A 32 16.93 -3.88 -1.89
N ASP A 33 16.25 -2.77 -2.24
CA ASP A 33 16.86 -1.52 -2.72
C ASP A 33 16.59 -0.39 -1.70
N PRO A 34 17.54 -0.12 -0.78
CA PRO A 34 17.39 0.92 0.23
C PRO A 34 17.10 2.32 -0.34
N VAL A 35 17.62 2.64 -1.52
CA VAL A 35 17.42 3.93 -2.18
C VAL A 35 15.98 4.04 -2.66
N MET A 36 15.47 3.01 -3.34
CA MET A 36 14.09 2.97 -3.81
C MET A 36 13.11 2.96 -2.63
N PHE A 37 13.38 2.16 -1.59
CA PHE A 37 12.57 2.12 -0.38
C PHE A 37 12.48 3.50 0.29
N PHE A 38 13.61 4.19 0.43
CA PHE A 38 13.65 5.52 1.01
C PHE A 38 12.91 6.55 0.14
N ARG A 39 13.06 6.51 -1.18
CA ARG A 39 12.28 7.39 -2.08
C ARG A 39 10.78 7.17 -1.96
N TYR A 40 10.37 5.92 -1.77
CA TYR A 40 8.96 5.52 -1.68
C TYR A 40 8.31 5.87 -0.33
N THR A 41 9.00 5.58 0.77
CA THR A 41 8.45 5.71 2.13
C THR A 41 8.93 6.96 2.88
N ARG A 42 10.00 7.61 2.40
CA ARG A 42 10.78 8.67 3.09
C ARG A 42 11.35 8.22 4.43
N MET A 43 11.54 6.91 4.62
CA MET A 43 12.13 6.30 5.79
C MET A 43 13.13 5.23 5.39
N THR A 44 14.15 5.02 6.22
CA THR A 44 15.02 3.85 6.09
C THR A 44 14.27 2.60 6.53
N LEU A 45 14.66 1.44 6.01
CA LEU A 45 14.02 0.17 6.37
C LEU A 45 14.05 -0.13 7.88
N PRO A 46 15.16 0.11 8.62
CA PRO A 46 15.17 -0.10 10.08
C PRO A 46 14.18 0.81 10.82
N LEU A 47 14.08 2.08 10.43
CA LEU A 47 13.13 3.03 11.02
C LEU A 47 11.68 2.63 10.73
N PHE A 48 11.42 2.22 9.48
CA PHE A 48 10.12 1.69 9.08
C PHE A 48 9.72 0.46 9.90
N ASN A 49 10.62 -0.50 10.09
CA ASN A 49 10.35 -1.70 10.88
C ASN A 49 10.05 -1.36 12.35
N ASN A 50 10.80 -0.43 12.94
CA ASN A 50 10.55 0.04 14.31
C ASN A 50 9.16 0.70 14.45
N LEU A 51 8.81 1.55 13.49
CA LEU A 51 7.48 2.17 13.42
C LEU A 51 6.38 1.13 13.23
N PHE A 52 6.62 0.16 12.36
CA PHE A 52 5.69 -0.92 12.07
C PHE A 52 5.38 -1.74 13.30
N GLU A 53 6.37 -2.14 14.09
CA GLU A 53 6.14 -2.89 15.33
C GLU A 53 5.24 -2.13 16.31
N LYS A 54 5.44 -0.82 16.46
CA LYS A 54 4.60 0.03 17.31
C LYS A 54 3.17 0.17 16.77
N MET A 55 3.00 0.20 15.45
CA MET A 55 1.70 0.42 14.81
C MET A 55 0.93 -0.85 14.46
N ARG A 56 1.59 -2.02 14.48
CA ARG A 56 1.04 -3.29 13.97
C ARG A 56 -0.32 -3.63 14.56
N VAL A 57 -0.49 -3.46 15.88
CA VAL A 57 -1.74 -3.74 16.59
C VAL A 57 -2.90 -2.87 16.09
N TYR A 58 -2.64 -1.60 15.78
CA TYR A 58 -3.65 -0.66 15.27
C TYR A 58 -3.93 -0.84 13.77
N LEU A 59 -2.98 -1.40 13.03
CA LEU A 59 -3.08 -1.66 11.60
C LEU A 59 -3.66 -3.05 11.28
N MET A 60 -3.82 -3.93 12.26
CA MET A 60 -4.42 -5.24 12.07
C MET A 60 -5.95 -5.12 11.93
N LYS A 61 -6.51 -5.79 10.92
CA LYS A 61 -7.95 -5.87 10.69
C LYS A 61 -8.35 -7.34 10.51
N ARG A 62 -9.46 -7.74 11.13
CA ARG A 62 -9.99 -9.12 11.06
C ARG A 62 -10.64 -9.47 9.71
N ASN A 63 -10.82 -8.49 8.83
CA ASN A 63 -11.46 -8.68 7.53
C ASN A 63 -10.47 -9.29 6.53
N TRP A 64 -10.84 -10.40 5.88
CA TRP A 64 -10.04 -11.04 4.83
C TRP A 64 -9.73 -10.12 3.64
N ARG A 65 -10.53 -9.06 3.44
CA ARG A 65 -10.31 -8.04 2.39
C ARG A 65 -9.30 -6.96 2.80
N ALA A 66 -8.89 -6.93 4.07
CA ALA A 66 -7.96 -5.93 4.54
C ALA A 66 -6.59 -6.18 3.92
N LEU A 67 -5.95 -5.09 3.48
CA LEU A 67 -4.53 -5.12 3.13
C LEU A 67 -3.71 -5.50 4.37
N GLN A 68 -2.56 -6.16 4.15
CA GLN A 68 -1.72 -6.48 5.29
C GLN A 68 -1.28 -5.21 6.01
N PRO A 69 -1.12 -5.28 7.35
CA PRO A 69 -0.77 -4.13 8.17
C PRO A 69 0.43 -3.35 7.62
N GLU A 70 1.45 -4.08 7.15
CA GLU A 70 2.67 -3.50 6.61
C GLU A 70 2.42 -2.70 5.33
N GLN A 71 1.63 -3.25 4.40
CA GLN A 71 1.23 -2.53 3.19
C GLN A 71 0.48 -1.24 3.52
N ARG A 72 -0.42 -1.30 4.51
CA ARG A 72 -1.21 -0.14 4.93
C ARG A 72 -0.30 0.98 5.42
N LEU A 73 0.74 0.64 6.20
CA LEU A 73 1.73 1.62 6.64
C LEU A 73 2.49 2.19 5.45
N ALA A 74 3.00 1.35 4.55
CA ALA A 74 3.76 1.79 3.38
C ALA A 74 2.94 2.72 2.46
N ILE A 75 1.67 2.41 2.18
CA ILE A 75 0.77 3.27 1.40
C ILE A 75 0.55 4.61 2.11
N THR A 76 0.32 4.57 3.42
CA THR A 76 0.09 5.79 4.21
C THR A 76 1.32 6.69 4.18
N LEU A 77 2.51 6.12 4.40
CA LEU A 77 3.77 6.86 4.33
C LEU A 77 4.01 7.43 2.94
N ARG A 78 3.80 6.64 1.88
CA ARG A 78 3.88 7.15 0.50
C ARG A 78 2.94 8.33 0.29
N TYR A 79 1.69 8.21 0.72
CA TYR A 79 0.70 9.29 0.59
C TYR A 79 1.17 10.57 1.31
N LEU A 80 1.64 10.44 2.56
CA LEU A 80 2.16 11.54 3.35
C LEU A 80 3.48 12.12 2.79
N ALA A 81 4.30 11.29 2.15
CA ALA A 81 5.55 11.68 1.51
C ALA A 81 5.37 12.40 0.17
N THR A 82 4.21 12.21 -0.49
CA THR A 82 3.96 12.72 -1.85
C THR A 82 3.35 14.12 -1.85
N ARG A 83 3.02 14.69 -0.67
CA ARG A 83 2.33 15.99 -0.48
C ARG A 83 2.61 16.96 -1.65
N ASP A 84 1.61 17.07 -2.53
CA ASP A 84 1.46 18.05 -3.62
C ASP A 84 2.00 17.72 -5.02
N LEU A 85 2.34 16.46 -5.35
CA LEU A 85 2.52 16.06 -6.76
C LEU A 85 1.31 15.28 -7.25
N PRO A 86 0.64 15.68 -8.36
CA PRO A 86 -0.31 14.79 -9.01
C PRO A 86 0.41 13.47 -9.29
N LEU A 87 -0.30 12.36 -9.16
CA LEU A 87 0.18 10.97 -9.20
C LEU A 87 1.00 10.57 -10.46
N ASN A 88 1.33 11.54 -11.33
CA ASN A 88 2.11 11.42 -12.54
C ASN A 88 3.64 11.56 -12.37
N CYS A 89 4.16 12.17 -11.30
CA CYS A 89 5.61 12.45 -11.22
C CYS A 89 6.45 11.39 -10.48
N ILE A 90 5.82 10.35 -9.94
CA ILE A 90 6.55 9.15 -9.52
C ILE A 90 6.27 8.12 -10.60
N SER A 91 7.18 8.05 -11.57
CA SER A 91 7.32 6.93 -12.50
C SER A 91 7.59 5.65 -11.72
N LEU A 92 6.55 5.13 -11.07
CA LEU A 92 6.47 3.70 -10.85
C LEU A 92 6.00 3.10 -12.18
N PRO A 93 6.64 2.04 -12.68
CA PRO A 93 6.19 1.35 -13.86
C PRO A 93 4.70 1.05 -13.69
N ARG A 94 3.89 1.54 -14.64
CA ARG A 94 2.49 1.14 -14.76
C ARG A 94 2.50 -0.36 -15.01
N TRP A 95 2.24 -1.12 -13.95
CA TRP A 95 1.77 -2.49 -14.03
C TRP A 95 0.28 -2.47 -13.68
#